data_AF-A0A0F9SJV1-F1
#
_entry.id   AF-A0A0F9SJV1-F1
#
_cell.length_a   1.000
_cell.length_b   1.000
_cell.length_c   1.000
_cell.angle_alpha   90.00
_cell.angle_beta   90.00
_cell.angle_gamma   90.00
#
_symmetry.space_group_name_H-M   'P 1'
#
loop_
_entity.id
_entity.type
_entity.pdbx_description
1 polymer ?
#
loop_
_entity_poly.entity_id
_entity_poly.type
_entity_poly.pdbx_seq_one_letter_code
_entity_poly.pdbx_strand_id
1 'polypeptide(L)'
;MEKQTSKAFGKKVYLLGKNEQGKLVWLEEASWDCGWYWGFGYIEIYTNNKRPDLARDINSHSHWSGLIGKQEYYDHAKQCFRMGSDYIHHLNDNPDMVETTLTDKESWELADLMNTFYTLRDTAGLFHSGNSHLTSVSGLDLKNEQQEEYINKELLPKVFNRVYEILSPS
;
A
#
# COMPACT_ATOMS: atom_id res chain seq x y z
N MET A 1 19.51 5.32 -3.18
CA MET A 1 18.85 5.26 -4.50
C MET A 1 18.13 6.57 -4.80
N GLU A 2 18.08 7.01 -6.05
CA GLU A 2 17.26 8.16 -6.45
C GLU A 2 15.80 7.75 -6.70
N LYS A 3 14.86 8.65 -6.38
CA LYS A 3 13.43 8.48 -6.67
C LYS A 3 13.21 8.36 -8.17
N GLN A 4 12.31 7.47 -8.57
CA GLN A 4 12.00 7.19 -9.96
C GLN A 4 10.51 6.90 -10.11
N THR A 5 9.97 7.25 -11.28
CA THR A 5 8.62 6.87 -11.69
C THR A 5 8.66 6.16 -13.02
N SER A 6 7.69 5.28 -13.24
CA SER A 6 7.45 4.61 -14.51
C SER A 6 5.95 4.47 -14.73
N LYS A 7 5.55 3.68 -15.73
CA LYS A 7 4.17 3.27 -15.95
C LYS A 7 4.13 1.76 -16.10
N ALA A 8 3.10 1.09 -15.60
CA ALA A 8 2.84 -0.32 -15.84
C ALA A 8 1.32 -0.50 -15.95
N PHE A 9 0.87 -1.31 -16.91
CA PHE A 9 -0.56 -1.62 -17.10
C PHE A 9 -1.50 -0.40 -17.11
N GLY A 10 -1.05 0.70 -17.70
CA GLY A 10 -1.81 1.95 -17.80
C GLY A 10 -1.78 2.84 -16.55
N LYS A 11 -1.10 2.41 -15.49
CA LYS A 11 -0.98 3.11 -14.22
C LYS A 11 0.44 3.62 -13.99
N LYS A 12 0.60 4.75 -13.32
CA LYS A 12 1.88 5.26 -12.84
C LYS A 12 2.36 4.43 -11.65
N VAL A 13 3.67 4.20 -11.60
CA VAL A 13 4.31 3.44 -10.52
C VAL A 13 5.51 4.21 -9.98
N TYR A 14 5.76 4.05 -8.68
CA TYR A 14 6.73 4.82 -7.92
C TYR A 14 7.74 3.89 -7.26
N LEU A 15 9.04 4.11 -7.50
CA LEU A 15 10.09 3.24 -6.97
C LEU A 15 10.26 3.45 -5.46
N LEU A 16 10.01 2.40 -4.69
CA LEU A 16 10.24 2.40 -3.23
C LEU A 16 11.68 2.04 -2.88
N GLY A 17 12.26 1.12 -3.64
CA GLY A 17 13.60 0.61 -3.37
C GLY A 17 13.89 -0.72 -4.05
N LYS A 18 14.77 -1.47 -3.43
CA LYS A 18 15.27 -2.76 -3.91
C LYS A 18 15.28 -3.74 -2.74
N ASN A 19 14.82 -4.95 -2.99
CA ASN A 19 14.79 -5.99 -1.98
C ASN A 19 16.10 -6.80 -1.92
N GLU A 20 16.22 -7.70 -0.94
CA GLU A 20 17.36 -8.62 -0.76
C GLU A 20 17.69 -9.48 -2.00
N GLN A 21 16.69 -9.76 -2.85
CA GLN A 21 16.88 -10.49 -4.12
C GLN A 21 17.35 -9.58 -5.27
N GLY A 22 17.62 -8.31 -4.99
CA GLY A 22 18.03 -7.31 -5.98
C GLY A 22 16.91 -6.85 -6.91
N LYS A 23 15.64 -7.13 -6.59
CA LYS A 23 14.48 -6.72 -7.38
C LYS A 23 14.01 -5.35 -6.94
N LEU A 24 13.73 -4.48 -7.91
CA LEU A 24 13.07 -3.20 -7.69
C LEU A 24 11.61 -3.41 -7.26
N VAL A 25 11.21 -2.71 -6.21
CA VAL A 25 9.88 -2.78 -5.59
C VAL A 25 9.17 -1.45 -5.82
N TRP A 26 7.95 -1.50 -6.33
CA TRP A 26 7.21 -0.33 -6.79
C TRP A 26 5.86 -0.20 -6.08
N LEU A 27 5.46 1.02 -5.74
CA LEU A 27 4.09 1.35 -5.35
C LEU A 27 3.29 1.77 -6.59
N GLU A 28 2.14 1.15 -6.81
CA GLU A 28 1.20 1.55 -7.88
C GLU A 28 0.35 2.76 -7.43
N GLU A 29 0.02 3.66 -8.37
CA GLU A 29 -0.92 4.75 -8.11
C GLU A 29 -2.32 4.25 -7.74
N ALA A 30 -3.03 5.05 -6.95
CA ALA A 30 -4.41 4.81 -6.57
C ALA A 30 -5.32 4.78 -7.80
N SER A 31 -6.26 3.84 -7.82
CA SER A 31 -7.29 3.72 -8.85
C SER A 31 -8.68 3.64 -8.23
N TRP A 32 -9.67 4.16 -8.95
CA TRP A 32 -11.07 3.99 -8.56
C TRP A 32 -11.53 2.57 -8.95
N ASP A 33 -11.93 1.80 -7.95
CA ASP A 33 -12.19 0.36 -8.07
C ASP A 33 -13.65 0.05 -7.70
N CYS A 34 -14.23 -0.93 -8.40
CA CYS A 34 -15.57 -1.48 -8.18
C CYS A 34 -16.72 -0.45 -8.11
N GLY A 35 -16.49 0.81 -8.50
CA GLY A 35 -17.52 1.86 -8.56
C GLY A 35 -17.81 2.58 -7.24
N TRP A 36 -17.16 2.23 -6.13
CA TRP A 36 -17.48 2.80 -4.82
C TRP A 36 -16.27 3.06 -3.89
N TYR A 37 -15.05 2.60 -4.23
CA TYR A 37 -13.87 2.85 -3.39
C TYR A 37 -12.58 3.03 -4.19
N TRP A 38 -11.55 3.53 -3.52
CA TRP A 38 -10.19 3.61 -4.06
C TRP A 38 -9.36 2.38 -3.71
N GLY A 39 -8.82 1.70 -4.72
CA GLY A 39 -7.71 0.76 -4.56
C GLY A 39 -6.39 1.51 -4.50
N PHE A 40 -5.57 1.23 -3.49
CA PHE A 40 -4.23 1.79 -3.33
C PHE A 40 -3.37 0.91 -2.41
N GLY A 41 -2.07 1.15 -2.39
CA GLY A 41 -1.13 0.37 -1.59
C GLY A 41 -0.68 -0.94 -2.22
N TYR A 42 -0.90 -1.12 -3.53
CA TYR A 42 -0.37 -2.26 -4.28
C TYR A 42 1.15 -2.15 -4.44
N ILE A 43 1.84 -3.20 -4.05
CA ILE A 43 3.30 -3.34 -4.08
C ILE A 43 3.66 -4.37 -5.12
N GLU A 44 4.42 -3.93 -6.12
CA GLU A 44 4.62 -4.69 -7.34
C GLU A 44 6.10 -4.95 -7.61
N ILE A 45 6.40 -6.18 -8.03
CA ILE A 45 7.65 -6.54 -8.67
C ILE A 45 7.31 -7.02 -10.08
N TYR A 46 7.76 -6.29 -11.09
CA TYR A 46 7.45 -6.60 -12.49
C TYR A 46 8.40 -7.64 -13.10
N THR A 47 7.89 -8.42 -14.07
CA THR A 47 8.70 -9.36 -14.89
C THR A 47 9.88 -8.66 -15.56
N ASN A 48 9.66 -7.49 -16.15
CA ASN A 48 10.72 -6.60 -16.60
C ASN A 48 11.07 -5.58 -15.50
N ASN A 49 11.78 -6.07 -14.48
CA ASN A 49 11.96 -5.36 -13.21
C ASN A 49 12.58 -3.95 -13.32
N LYS A 50 13.46 -3.73 -14.31
CA LYS A 50 14.12 -2.42 -14.55
C LYS A 50 13.32 -1.49 -15.46
N ARG A 51 12.32 -2.03 -16.17
CA ARG A 51 11.48 -1.30 -17.14
C ARG A 51 10.03 -1.75 -16.98
N PRO A 52 9.33 -1.31 -15.91
CA PRO A 52 7.92 -1.61 -15.70
C PRO A 52 7.04 -1.27 -16.91
N ASP A 53 7.42 -0.24 -17.68
CA ASP A 53 6.75 0.20 -18.91
C ASP A 53 6.77 -0.82 -20.04
N LEU A 54 7.70 -1.78 -19.97
CA LEU A 54 7.82 -2.88 -20.92
C LEU A 54 7.54 -4.24 -20.24
N ALA A 55 7.00 -4.24 -19.03
CA ALA A 55 6.63 -5.47 -18.34
C ALA A 55 5.45 -6.14 -19.04
N ARG A 56 5.55 -7.47 -19.20
CA ARG A 56 4.45 -8.27 -19.75
C ARG A 56 3.50 -8.77 -18.67
N ASP A 57 4.02 -8.91 -17.46
CA ASP A 57 3.30 -9.42 -16.30
C ASP A 57 3.91 -8.92 -14.98
N ILE A 58 3.18 -9.13 -13.90
CA ILE A 58 3.58 -8.92 -12.52
C ILE A 58 4.20 -10.23 -11.99
N ASN A 59 5.43 -10.15 -11.49
CA ASN A 59 6.13 -11.29 -10.92
C ASN A 59 5.76 -11.51 -9.44
N SER A 60 5.42 -10.44 -8.71
CA SER A 60 4.91 -10.52 -7.35
C SER A 60 4.00 -9.33 -7.08
N HIS A 61 2.85 -9.64 -6.49
CA HIS A 61 1.82 -8.69 -6.07
C HIS A 61 1.62 -8.81 -4.57
N SER A 62 1.74 -7.71 -3.85
CA SER A 62 1.44 -7.64 -2.42
C SER A 62 0.85 -6.28 -2.05
N HIS A 63 0.63 -6.05 -0.75
CA HIS A 63 0.13 -4.79 -0.23
C HIS A 63 1.13 -4.13 0.71
N TRP A 64 1.04 -2.81 0.85
CA TRP A 64 1.85 -2.03 1.79
C TRP A 64 1.79 -2.58 3.22
N SER A 65 0.63 -3.09 3.66
CA SER A 65 0.48 -3.72 4.97
C SER A 65 1.34 -4.97 5.17
N GLY A 66 1.85 -5.58 4.10
CA GLY A 66 2.83 -6.66 4.16
C GLY A 66 4.27 -6.15 4.31
N LEU A 67 4.54 -4.87 4.04
CA LEU A 67 5.88 -4.27 4.19
C LEU A 67 6.13 -3.65 5.56
N ILE A 68 5.07 -3.40 6.33
CA ILE A 68 5.15 -2.77 7.66
C ILE A 68 4.35 -3.58 8.68
N GLY A 69 4.60 -3.35 9.96
CA GLY A 69 3.97 -4.07 11.04
C GLY A 69 4.73 -5.32 11.46
N LYS A 70 4.02 -6.24 12.13
CA LYS A 70 4.61 -7.51 12.56
C LYS A 70 4.60 -8.50 11.42
N GLN A 71 5.75 -9.09 11.16
CA GLN A 71 5.92 -10.07 10.09
C GLN A 71 5.75 -11.49 10.62
N GLU A 72 5.08 -12.33 9.85
CA GLU A 72 5.04 -13.77 10.10
C GLU A 72 6.25 -14.44 9.46
N TYR A 73 6.85 -15.40 10.16
CA TYR A 73 7.90 -16.26 9.63
C TYR A 73 7.57 -17.72 9.88
N TYR A 74 8.07 -18.60 9.01
CA TYR A 74 7.89 -20.04 9.18
C TYR A 74 8.97 -20.60 10.12
N ASP A 75 8.57 -21.05 11.31
CA ASP A 75 9.46 -21.74 12.25
C ASP A 75 9.64 -23.19 11.79
N HIS A 76 10.72 -23.47 11.07
CA HIS A 76 11.03 -24.82 10.57
C HIS A 76 11.19 -25.86 11.69
N ALA A 77 11.59 -25.47 12.90
CA ALA A 77 11.71 -26.42 14.01
C ALA A 77 10.32 -26.85 14.52
N LYS A 78 9.34 -25.95 14.44
CA LYS A 78 7.97 -26.19 14.92
C LYS A 78 6.95 -26.43 13.81
N GLN A 79 7.39 -26.36 12.56
CA GLN A 79 6.60 -26.58 11.35
C GLN A 79 5.34 -25.69 11.31
N CYS A 80 5.43 -24.45 11.80
CA CYS A 80 4.30 -23.52 11.86
C CYS A 80 4.72 -22.07 11.64
N PHE A 81 3.78 -21.24 11.18
CA PHE A 81 3.97 -19.79 11.12
C PHE A 81 3.93 -19.19 12.52
N ARG A 82 4.82 -18.24 12.77
CA ARG A 82 4.91 -17.47 14.00
C ARG A 82 5.02 -16.00 13.70
N MET A 83 4.39 -15.21 14.55
CA MET A 83 4.53 -13.76 14.51
C MET A 83 5.89 -13.37 15.09
N GLY A 84 6.64 -12.54 14.37
CA GLY A 84 7.82 -11.87 14.88
C GLY A 84 7.49 -10.99 16.09
N SER A 85 8.47 -10.81 16.99
CA SER A 85 8.38 -9.84 18.09
C SER A 85 8.50 -8.41 17.59
N ASP A 86 9.28 -8.23 16.53
CA ASP A 86 9.75 -6.93 16.07
C ASP A 86 8.69 -6.31 15.15
N TYR A 87 8.53 -5.00 15.29
CA TYR A 87 7.56 -4.23 14.53
C TYR A 87 8.30 -3.36 13.53
N ILE A 88 8.00 -3.54 12.24
CA ILE A 88 8.54 -2.68 11.19
C ILE A 88 7.69 -1.41 11.14
N HIS A 89 8.23 -0.29 11.61
CA HIS A 89 7.46 0.95 11.71
C HIS A 89 7.32 1.67 10.37
N HIS A 90 8.37 1.65 9.58
CA HIS A 90 8.41 2.28 8.27
C HIS A 90 9.34 1.49 7.33
N LEU A 91 9.29 1.83 6.03
CA LEU A 91 9.96 1.06 4.99
C LEU A 91 11.48 0.90 5.22
N ASN A 92 12.17 1.93 5.71
CA ASN A 92 13.61 1.86 5.97
C ASN A 92 13.99 0.89 7.11
N ASP A 93 13.04 0.53 7.99
CA ASP A 93 13.25 -0.49 9.02
C ASP A 93 13.03 -1.92 8.49
N ASN A 94 12.51 -2.07 7.26
CA ASN A 94 12.19 -3.38 6.73
C ASN A 94 13.48 -4.12 6.30
N PRO A 95 13.81 -5.26 6.92
CA PRO A 95 15.05 -6.00 6.62
C PRO A 95 15.09 -6.56 5.18
N ASP A 96 13.93 -6.75 4.55
CA ASP A 96 13.85 -7.23 3.16
C ASP A 96 14.23 -6.11 2.17
N MET A 97 14.23 -4.85 2.60
CA MET A 97 14.53 -3.67 1.79
C MET A 97 15.99 -3.23 1.97
N VAL A 98 16.89 -3.74 1.14
CA VAL A 98 18.34 -3.45 1.23
C VAL A 98 18.70 -2.02 0.82
N GLU A 99 17.86 -1.37 0.03
CA GLU A 99 18.04 0.02 -0.38
C GLU A 99 16.68 0.66 -0.63
N THR A 100 16.46 1.86 -0.11
CA THR A 100 15.23 2.63 -0.34
C THR A 100 15.52 3.96 -1.04
N THR A 101 14.48 4.56 -1.63
CA THR A 101 14.52 5.90 -2.24
C THR A 101 14.17 7.01 -1.23
N LEU A 102 13.85 6.65 0.01
CA LEU A 102 13.28 7.54 1.02
C LEU A 102 14.33 7.93 2.05
N THR A 103 14.35 9.21 2.42
CA THR A 103 14.96 9.62 3.69
C THR A 103 14.17 9.02 4.86
N ASP A 104 14.78 8.99 6.05
CA ASP A 104 14.13 8.48 7.26
C ASP A 104 12.79 9.19 7.55
N LYS A 105 12.81 10.54 7.51
CA LYS A 105 11.62 11.37 7.68
C LYS A 105 10.51 11.03 6.68
N GLU A 106 10.86 10.88 5.41
CA GLU A 106 9.90 10.54 4.35
C GLU A 106 9.36 9.13 4.53
N SER A 107 10.19 8.20 5.00
CA SER A 107 9.77 6.82 5.28
C SER A 107 8.72 6.78 6.40
N TRP A 108 8.92 7.54 7.48
CA TRP A 108 7.94 7.70 8.54
C TRP A 108 6.65 8.35 8.05
N GLU A 109 6.76 9.45 7.31
CA GLU A 109 5.61 10.18 6.78
C GLU A 109 4.79 9.30 5.83
N LEU A 110 5.45 8.54 4.95
CA LEU A 110 4.78 7.60 4.07
C LEU A 110 4.04 6.50 4.85
N ALA A 111 4.64 5.94 5.89
CA ALA A 111 3.99 4.92 6.72
C ALA A 111 2.71 5.43 7.37
N ASP A 112 2.73 6.67 7.90
CA ASP A 112 1.56 7.31 8.49
C ASP A 112 0.46 7.59 7.44
N LEU A 113 0.83 8.11 6.27
CA LEU A 113 -0.11 8.37 5.17
C LEU A 113 -0.76 7.09 4.65
N MET A 114 -0.01 6.00 4.52
CA MET A 114 -0.55 4.72 4.09
C MET A 114 -1.51 4.14 5.12
N ASN A 115 -1.19 4.23 6.42
CA ASN A 115 -2.11 3.82 7.48
C ASN A 115 -3.39 4.68 7.52
N THR A 116 -3.24 5.98 7.26
CA THR A 116 -4.36 6.92 7.09
C THR A 116 -5.24 6.52 5.91
N PHE A 117 -4.66 6.16 4.76
CA PHE A 117 -5.40 5.64 3.61
C PHE A 117 -6.24 4.41 3.98
N TYR A 118 -5.65 3.37 4.60
CA TYR A 118 -6.39 2.16 4.95
C TYR A 118 -7.53 2.47 5.93
N THR A 119 -7.28 3.32 6.93
CA THR A 119 -8.30 3.74 7.90
C THR A 119 -9.46 4.47 7.22
N LEU A 120 -9.17 5.41 6.32
CA LEU A 120 -10.18 6.16 5.57
C LEU A 120 -10.97 5.23 4.64
N ARG A 121 -10.31 4.31 3.94
CA ARG A 121 -10.95 3.32 3.07
C ARG A 121 -11.93 2.45 3.85
N ASP A 122 -11.51 1.90 4.98
CA ASP A 122 -12.36 1.05 5.82
C ASP A 122 -13.54 1.83 6.40
N THR A 123 -13.31 3.10 6.77
CA THR A 123 -14.37 4.01 7.23
C THR A 123 -15.39 4.30 6.12
N ALA A 124 -14.93 4.56 4.89
CA ALA A 124 -15.82 4.73 3.75
C ALA A 124 -16.60 3.44 3.46
N GLY A 125 -15.96 2.26 3.54
CA GLY A 125 -16.64 0.96 3.38
C GLY A 125 -17.70 0.69 4.44
N LEU A 126 -17.45 1.11 5.68
CA LEU A 126 -18.44 1.08 6.77
C LEU A 126 -19.66 1.95 6.44
N PHE A 127 -19.44 3.19 6.00
CA PHE A 127 -20.52 4.11 5.64
C PHE A 127 -21.26 3.73 4.36
N HIS A 128 -20.59 3.04 3.43
CA HIS A 128 -21.22 2.48 2.24
C HIS A 128 -22.12 1.29 2.57
N SER A 129 -21.59 0.34 3.35
CA SER A 129 -22.26 -0.94 3.62
C SER A 129 -23.23 -0.88 4.80
N GLY A 130 -23.06 0.09 5.70
CA GLY A 130 -23.77 0.21 6.97
C GLY A 130 -23.25 -0.69 8.09
N ASN A 131 -22.22 -1.49 7.83
CA ASN A 131 -21.55 -2.40 8.75
C ASN A 131 -20.19 -2.82 8.18
N SER A 132 -19.42 -3.64 8.92
CA SER A 132 -18.12 -4.15 8.46
C SER A 132 -18.19 -5.22 7.38
N HIS A 133 -19.39 -5.53 6.86
CA HIS A 133 -19.66 -6.50 5.80
C HIS A 133 -19.12 -7.93 6.04
N LEU A 134 -18.86 -8.29 7.30
CA LEU A 134 -18.48 -9.65 7.70
C LEU A 134 -19.68 -10.61 7.67
N THR A 135 -20.89 -10.08 7.79
CA THR A 135 -22.17 -10.82 7.73
C THR A 135 -23.26 -9.93 7.15
N SER A 136 -24.28 -10.55 6.55
CA SER A 136 -25.48 -9.88 6.07
C SER A 136 -26.53 -9.65 7.17
N VAL A 137 -26.34 -10.22 8.36
CA VAL A 137 -27.35 -10.21 9.45
C VAL A 137 -27.02 -9.17 10.53
N SER A 138 -26.60 -7.98 10.10
CA SER A 138 -26.38 -6.86 11.02
C SER A 138 -27.73 -6.22 11.41
N GLY A 139 -28.02 -6.12 12.71
CA GLY A 139 -29.12 -5.29 13.22
C GLY A 139 -28.78 -3.80 13.30
N LEU A 140 -27.54 -3.43 12.92
CA LEU A 140 -27.01 -2.09 12.91
C LEU A 140 -26.88 -1.59 11.45
N ASP A 141 -27.31 -0.36 11.21
CA ASP A 141 -27.13 0.34 9.93
C ASP A 141 -26.45 1.68 10.18
N LEU A 142 -25.17 1.76 9.81
CA LEU A 142 -24.35 2.96 9.88
C LEU A 142 -24.20 3.66 8.53
N LYS A 143 -25.09 3.40 7.55
CA LYS A 143 -24.95 4.01 6.22
C LYS A 143 -24.92 5.53 6.29
N ASN A 144 -23.96 6.13 5.59
CA ASN A 144 -23.81 7.57 5.52
C ASN A 144 -23.13 8.00 4.22
N GLU A 145 -23.93 8.19 3.18
CA GLU A 145 -23.46 8.60 1.85
C GLU A 145 -22.67 9.91 1.89
N GLN A 146 -23.09 10.89 2.70
CA GLN A 146 -22.37 12.16 2.79
C GLN A 146 -20.94 11.99 3.32
N GLN A 147 -20.75 11.16 4.34
CA GLN A 147 -19.42 10.90 4.90
C GLN A 147 -18.59 10.02 3.97
N GLU A 148 -19.18 9.00 3.35
CA GLU A 148 -18.53 8.20 2.31
C GLU A 148 -18.01 9.08 1.17
N GLU A 149 -18.86 9.94 0.62
CA GLU A 149 -18.49 10.85 -0.47
C GLU A 149 -17.40 11.83 -0.05
N TYR A 150 -17.49 12.39 1.16
CA TYR A 150 -16.46 13.30 1.68
C TYR A 150 -15.11 12.59 1.78
N ILE A 151 -15.08 11.36 2.30
CA ILE A 151 -13.84 10.58 2.39
C ILE A 151 -13.28 10.31 0.98
N ASN A 152 -14.10 9.80 0.07
CA ASN A 152 -13.68 9.36 -1.26
C ASN A 152 -13.29 10.52 -2.19
N LYS A 153 -14.00 11.66 -2.13
CA LYS A 153 -13.82 12.79 -3.05
C LYS A 153 -12.89 13.87 -2.50
N GLU A 154 -12.76 14.00 -1.17
CA GLU A 154 -12.00 15.10 -0.55
C GLU A 154 -10.79 14.63 0.28
N LEU A 155 -10.94 13.61 1.13
CA LEU A 155 -9.87 13.21 2.04
C LEU A 155 -8.82 12.32 1.38
N LEU A 156 -9.27 11.25 0.71
CA LEU A 156 -8.39 10.29 0.04
C LEU A 156 -7.50 10.95 -1.04
N PRO A 157 -8.01 11.83 -1.92
CA PRO A 157 -7.16 12.55 -2.87
C PRO A 157 -6.04 13.38 -2.22
N LYS A 158 -6.26 13.96 -1.04
CA LYS A 158 -5.20 14.70 -0.31
C LYS A 158 -4.09 13.76 0.15
N VAL A 159 -4.44 12.58 0.64
CA VAL A 159 -3.48 11.54 1.02
C VAL A 159 -2.66 11.11 -0.20
N PHE A 160 -3.33 10.78 -1.31
CA PHE A 160 -2.65 10.34 -2.54
C PHE A 160 -1.68 11.39 -3.07
N ASN A 161 -2.12 12.66 -3.15
CA ASN A 161 -1.27 13.75 -3.60
C ASN A 161 0.00 13.88 -2.75
N ARG A 162 -0.14 13.80 -1.42
CA ARG A 162 1.02 13.87 -0.52
C ARG A 162 1.97 12.69 -0.70
N VAL A 163 1.44 11.47 -0.85
CA VAL A 163 2.25 10.28 -1.14
C VAL A 163 3.01 10.44 -2.47
N TYR A 164 2.35 10.95 -3.51
CA TYR A 164 2.98 11.16 -4.80
C TYR A 164 4.04 12.26 -4.79
N GLU A 165 3.85 13.32 -4.01
CA GLU A 165 4.89 14.34 -3.79
C GLU A 165 6.13 13.74 -3.13
N ILE A 166 5.94 12.92 -2.09
CA ILE A 166 7.06 12.24 -1.40
C ILE A 166 7.81 11.33 -2.37
N LEU A 167 7.09 10.59 -3.22
CA LEU A 167 7.68 9.54 -4.06
C LEU A 167 8.17 10.01 -5.43
N SER A 168 7.78 11.21 -5.87
CA SER A 168 8.20 11.74 -7.16
C SER A 168 9.62 12.33 -7.07
N PRO A 169 10.42 12.25 -8.15
CA PRO A 169 11.66 12.99 -8.26
C PRO A 169 11.42 14.49 -8.04
N SER A 170 12.35 15.15 -7.34
CA SER A 170 12.35 16.61 -7.15
C SER A 170 12.79 17.36 -8.41
#